data_AF-A0A1G2Z1F0-F1
#
_entry.id   AF-A0A1G2Z1F0-F1
#
_cell.length_a   1.000
_cell.length_b   1.000
_cell.length_c   1.000
_cell.angle_alpha   90.00
_cell.angle_beta   90.00
_cell.angle_gamma   90.00
#
_symmetry.space_group_name_H-M   'P 1'
#
loop_
_entity.id
_entity.type
_entity.pdbx_description
1 polymer ?
#
loop_
_entity_poly.entity_id
_entity_poly.type
_entity_poly.pdbx_seq_one_letter_code
_entity_poly.pdbx_strand_id
1 'polypeptide(L)' 'MQRWPDGQIVYLQPLFVKAIEGRRLKLGQTHPNTIESWHNLIALYEAWNKPEKATEWRAKLPVEEDTEK' A
#
# COMPACT_ATOMS: atom_id res chain seq x y z
N MET A 1 10.76 -18.62 -1.90
CA MET A 1 10.97 -17.33 -1.18
C MET A 1 11.74 -16.40 -2.10
N GLN A 2 11.05 -15.67 -2.99
CA GLN A 2 11.68 -14.70 -3.87
C GLN A 2 11.93 -13.43 -3.04
N ARG A 3 13.11 -13.31 -2.42
CA ARG A 3 13.51 -12.09 -1.70
C ARG A 3 13.74 -11.01 -2.76
N TRP A 4 12.90 -9.98 -2.76
CA TRP A 4 13.11 -8.83 -3.63
C TRP A 4 14.33 -8.07 -3.12
N PRO A 5 15.26 -7.65 -3.99
CA PRO A 5 16.41 -6.87 -3.56
C PRO A 5 15.91 -5.51 -3.03
N ASP A 6 16.41 -5.13 -1.86
CA ASP A 6 16.00 -3.95 -1.08
C ASP A 6 15.89 -2.65 -1.91
N GLY A 7 16.72 -2.52 -2.95
CA GLY A 7 16.71 -1.37 -3.86
C GLY A 7 15.44 -1.23 -4.71
N GLN A 8 14.74 -2.32 -5.04
CA GLN A 8 13.49 -2.25 -5.81
C GLN A 8 12.37 -1.63 -4.97
N ILE A 9 12.33 -1.90 -3.67
CA ILE A 9 11.26 -1.41 -2.80
C ILE A 9 11.38 0.10 -2.56
N VAL A 10 12.62 0.60 -2.45
CA VAL A 10 12.89 2.05 -2.38
C VAL A 10 12.39 2.77 -3.62
N TYR A 11 12.47 2.13 -4.80
CA TYR A 11 11.97 2.68 -6.05
C TYR A 11 10.45 2.51 -6.21
N LEU A 12 9.89 1.42 -5.71
CA LEU A 12 8.46 1.12 -5.77
C LEU A 12 7.65 1.97 -4.79
N GLN A 13 8.17 2.27 -3.59
CA GLN A 13 7.49 3.09 -2.58
C GLN A 13 6.94 4.41 -3.16
N PRO A 14 7.74 5.29 -3.79
CA PRO A 14 7.21 6.53 -4.37
C PRO A 14 6.28 6.29 -5.56
N LEU A 15 6.45 5.19 -6.30
CA LEU A 15 5.58 4.84 -7.41
C LEU A 15 4.17 4.48 -6.92
N PHE A 16 4.08 3.64 -5.88
CA PHE A 16 2.82 3.28 -5.25
C PHE A 16 2.13 4.48 -4.61
N VAL A 17 2.89 5.35 -3.92
CA VAL A 17 2.34 6.57 -3.31
C VAL A 17 1.74 7.50 -4.37
N LYS A 18 2.46 7.75 -5.47
CA LYS A 18 1.92 8.55 -6.59
C LYS A 18 0.69 7.92 -7.22
N ALA A 19 0.69 6.59 -7.37
CA ALA A 19 -0.45 5.87 -7.94
C ALA A 19 -1.68 5.92 -7.01
N ILE A 20 -1.47 5.84 -5.71
CA ILE A 20 -2.49 6.01 -4.67
C ILE A 20 -3.03 7.43 -4.69
N GLU A 21 -2.17 8.45 -4.71
CA GLU A 21 -2.60 9.86 -4.76
C GLU A 21 -3.37 10.17 -6.03
N GLY A 22 -2.89 9.71 -7.19
CA GLY A 22 -3.59 9.87 -8.46
C GLY A 22 -4.96 9.18 -8.47
N ARG A 23 -5.05 7.97 -7.91
CA ARG A 23 -6.32 7.24 -7.78
C ARG A 23 -7.25 7.89 -6.76
N ARG A 24 -6.73 8.36 -5.63
CA ARG A 24 -7.49 9.11 -4.62
C ARG A 24 -8.08 10.39 -5.21
N LEU A 25 -7.32 11.14 -6.01
CA LEU A 25 -7.78 12.38 -6.64
C LEU A 25 -8.81 12.15 -7.76
N LYS A 26 -8.65 11.08 -8.56
CA LYS A 26 -9.57 10.79 -9.68
C LYS A 26 -10.80 9.98 -9.29
N LEU A 27 -10.64 9.00 -8.40
CA LEU A 27 -11.65 7.98 -8.10
C LEU A 27 -12.19 8.09 -6.67
N GLY A 28 -11.50 8.82 -5.79
CA GLY A 28 -11.82 8.90 -4.36
C GLY A 28 -11.12 7.82 -3.52
N GLN A 29 -11.18 8.00 -2.20
CA GLN A 29 -10.56 7.12 -1.21
C GLN A 29 -11.27 5.77 -1.06
N THR A 30 -12.57 5.73 -1.32
CA THR A 30 -13.43 4.53 -1.16
C THR A 30 -13.42 3.62 -2.40
N HIS A 31 -12.75 4.04 -3.49
CA HIS A 31 -12.74 3.25 -4.71
C HIS A 31 -11.90 1.96 -4.52
N PRO A 32 -12.38 0.78 -4.95
CA PRO A 32 -11.68 -0.50 -4.79
C PRO A 32 -10.25 -0.46 -5.38
N ASN A 33 -10.06 0.11 -6.57
CA ASN A 33 -8.72 0.32 -7.14
C ASN A 33 -7.76 1.13 -6.26
N THR A 34 -8.27 2.11 -5.49
CA THR A 34 -7.44 2.86 -4.54
C THR A 34 -7.04 1.94 -3.40
N ILE A 35 -8.00 1.27 -2.75
CA ILE A 35 -7.78 0.34 -1.63
C ILE A 35 -6.82 -0.79 -2.01
N GLU A 36 -7.01 -1.42 -3.17
CA GLU A 36 -6.15 -2.49 -3.68
C GLU A 36 -4.69 -2.02 -3.84
N SER A 37 -4.49 -0.77 -4.25
CA SER A 37 -3.14 -0.20 -4.38
C SER A 37 -2.42 -0.07 -3.05
N TRP A 38 -3.16 0.23 -1.99
CA TRP A 38 -2.61 0.25 -0.64
C TRP A 38 -2.33 -1.16 -0.11
N HIS A 39 -3.24 -2.12 -0.34
CA HIS A 39 -3.01 -3.51 0.04
C HIS A 39 -1.77 -4.09 -0.65
N ASN A 40 -1.58 -3.80 -1.94
CA ASN A 40 -0.38 -4.19 -2.68
C ASN A 40 0.90 -3.57 -2.10
N LEU A 41 0.84 -2.33 -1.61
CA LEU A 41 1.97 -1.67 -0.95
C LEU A 41 2.30 -2.32 0.41
N ILE A 42 1.28 -2.66 1.20
CA ILE A 42 1.42 -3.34 2.50
C ILE A 42 2.02 -4.73 2.31
N ALA A 43 1.46 -5.53 1.40
CA ALA A 43 1.95 -6.87 1.08
C ALA A 43 3.40 -6.86 0.58
N LEU A 44 3.79 -5.82 -0.17
CA LEU A 44 5.17 -5.62 -0.60
C LEU A 44 6.13 -5.41 0.59
N TYR A 45 5.72 -4.65 1.61
CA TYR A 45 6.50 -4.46 2.83
C TYR A 45 6.60 -5.73 3.68
N GLU A 46 5.52 -6.52 3.77
CA GLU A 46 5.53 -7.82 4.45
C GLU A 46 6.48 -8.81 3.75
N ALA A 47 6.44 -8.87 2.41
CA ALA A 47 7.37 -9.68 1.61
C ALA A 47 8.83 -9.22 1.75
N TRP A 48 9.05 -7.93 2.03
CA TRP A 48 10.36 -7.35 2.29
C TRP A 48 10.85 -7.55 3.74
N ASN A 49 10.08 -8.23 4.58
CA ASN A 49 10.40 -8.43 6.01
C ASN A 49 10.45 -7.11 6.80
N LYS A 50 9.70 -6.09 6.36
CA LYS A 50 9.51 -4.80 7.04
C LYS A 50 8.06 -4.61 7.49
N PRO A 51 7.57 -5.43 8.43
CA PRO A 51 6.19 -5.34 8.91
C PRO A 51 5.90 -3.97 9.55
N GLU A 52 6.90 -3.30 10.14
CA GLU A 52 6.79 -1.96 10.71
C GLU A 52 6.24 -0.93 9.72
N LYS A 53 6.74 -0.94 8.47
CA LYS A 53 6.26 -0.03 7.42
C LYS A 53 4.90 -0.45 6.94
N ALA A 54 4.66 -1.75 6.78
CA ALA A 54 3.35 -2.29 6.43
C ALA A 54 2.27 -1.79 7.41
N THR A 55 2.55 -1.85 8.72
CA THR A 55 1.64 -1.36 9.77
C THR A 55 1.46 0.16 9.74
N GLU A 56 2.51 0.94 9.45
CA GLU A 56 2.41 2.39 9.29
C GLU A 56 1.50 2.77 8.11
N TRP A 57 1.67 2.10 6.96
CA TRP A 57 0.81 2.31 5.78
C TRP A 57 -0.62 1.86 6.04
N ARG A 58 -0.82 0.77 6.79
CA ARG A 58 -2.13 0.30 7.21
C ARG A 58 -2.82 1.27 8.17
N ALA A 59 -2.08 1.95 9.04
CA ALA A 59 -2.63 2.97 9.95
C ALA A 59 -2.92 4.31 9.25
N LYS A 60 -2.17 4.63 8.19
CA LYS A 60 -2.33 5.86 7.41
C LYS A 60 -3.47 5.79 6.39
N LEU A 61 -3.96 4.59 6.13
CA LEU A 61 -5.17 4.36 5.36
C LEU A 61 -6.39 4.88 6.14
N PRO A 62 -7.23 5.75 5.55
CA PRO A 62 -8.51 6.12 6.13
C PRO A 62 -9.57 5.02 5.97
N VAL A 63 -9.16 3.73 5.87
CA VAL A 63 -10.15 2.65 5.94
C VAL A 63 -10.49 2.51 7.42
N GLU A 64 -11.57 3.19 7.83
CA GLU A 64 -12.37 2.67 8.92
C GLU A 64 -12.54 1.17 8.66
N GLU A 65 -12.12 0.39 9.63
CA GLU A 65 -12.15 -1.07 9.66
C GLU A 65 -13.61 -1.54 9.55
N ASP A 66 -14.20 -1.45 8.36
CA ASP A 66 -15.56 -1.92 8.04
C ASP A 66 -15.52 -2.66 6.70
N THR A 67 -14.64 -3.66 6.61
CA THR A 67 -14.88 -4.83 5.76
C THR A 67 -14.50 -6.09 6.54
N GLU A 68 -15.08 -6.25 7.73
CA GLU A 68 -15.36 -7.58 8.27
C GLU A 68 -16.89 -7.70 8.41
N LYS A 69 -17.53 -8.24 7.38
CA LYS A 69 -18.81 -8.92 7.51
C LYS A 69 -18.90 -10.08 6.54
#